data_AF-A0A0J9EWY1-F1
#
_entry.id   AF-A0A0J9EWY1-F1
#
_cell.length_a   1.000
_cell.length_b   1.000
_cell.length_c   1.000
_cell.angle_alpha   90.00
_cell.angle_beta   90.00
_cell.angle_gamma   90.00
#
_symmetry.space_group_name_H-M   'P 1'
#
loop_
_entity.id
_entity.type
_entity.pdbx_description
1 polymer ?
#
loop_
_entity_poly.entity_id
_entity_poly.type
_entity_poly.pdbx_seq_one_letter_code
_entity_poly.pdbx_strand_id
1 'polypeptide(L)'
;MSISTICKSQPDSAAVVVTGQFDDIDVCAQAIKHLNVTATQLTSGQFVGRVNLADLGSLKFTDVTYNQAMRIKGVKNPHRLGFAIALQGDQTQVLAHGCLIKKHDLFGFDPTRENDITTGKDTHLVLANLDLTVFQSLAEQMGYHDLGQQFLQQNSIHFHPASLRHLRAYYQQVSQMLINQPSLLMESPAQSHIVENFLPLLMDTIGAAIRQKKPMIKTLPGNCEKPLPSGMGMDSSESKTNKLLSKFVRDKITL
;
A
#
# COMPACT_ATOMS: atom_id res chain seq x y z
N MET A 1 -14.79 -19.35 -11.70
CA MET A 1 -15.57 -19.64 -10.48
C MET A 1 -14.93 -18.85 -9.35
N SER A 2 -15.54 -17.73 -8.96
CA SER A 2 -15.09 -16.95 -7.80
C SER A 2 -15.61 -17.61 -6.52
N ILE A 3 -14.73 -17.86 -5.55
CA ILE A 3 -15.10 -18.42 -4.24
C ILE A 3 -14.82 -17.32 -3.23
N SER A 4 -15.87 -16.80 -2.60
CA SER A 4 -15.76 -15.82 -1.51
C SER A 4 -16.45 -16.36 -0.27
N THR A 5 -15.72 -16.40 0.84
CA THR A 5 -16.26 -16.70 2.16
C THR A 5 -16.35 -15.39 2.94
N ILE A 6 -17.54 -15.05 3.41
CA ILE A 6 -17.77 -13.92 4.30
C ILE A 6 -18.04 -14.49 5.68
N CYS A 7 -17.13 -14.24 6.62
CA CYS A 7 -17.33 -14.54 8.02
C CYS A 7 -17.81 -13.26 8.71
N LYS A 8 -19.01 -13.30 9.28
CA LYS A 8 -19.54 -12.23 10.14
C LYS A 8 -19.59 -12.74 11.57
N SER A 9 -19.18 -11.93 12.54
CA SER A 9 -19.32 -12.23 13.96
C SER A 9 -20.77 -12.00 14.39
N GLN A 10 -21.10 -12.49 15.59
CA GLN A 10 -22.37 -12.28 16.28
C GLN A 10 -22.77 -10.79 16.31
N PRO A 11 -24.08 -10.49 16.45
CA PRO A 11 -24.67 -9.17 16.18
C PRO A 11 -24.04 -7.96 16.92
N ASP A 12 -23.26 -8.18 17.97
CA ASP A 12 -22.62 -7.12 18.76
C ASP A 12 -21.12 -6.89 18.45
N SER A 13 -20.50 -7.68 17.57
CA SER A 13 -19.11 -7.47 17.12
C SER A 13 -19.10 -6.92 15.69
N ALA A 14 -18.57 -5.70 15.54
CA ALA A 14 -18.52 -4.97 14.27
C ALA A 14 -17.44 -5.48 13.28
N ALA A 15 -16.73 -6.55 13.62
CA ALA A 15 -15.64 -7.04 12.79
C ALA A 15 -16.15 -7.84 11.59
N VAL A 16 -15.55 -7.58 10.43
CA VAL A 16 -15.91 -8.26 9.19
C VAL A 16 -14.65 -8.81 8.55
N VAL A 17 -14.60 -10.13 8.35
CA VAL A 17 -13.53 -10.77 7.61
C VAL A 17 -14.06 -11.33 6.29
N VAL A 18 -13.45 -10.90 5.19
CA VAL A 18 -13.79 -11.32 3.83
C VAL A 18 -12.56 -11.95 3.21
N THR A 19 -12.67 -13.20 2.81
CA THR A 19 -11.61 -13.92 2.09
C THR A 19 -12.17 -14.45 0.79
N GLY A 20 -11.49 -14.18 -0.32
CA GLY A 20 -11.93 -14.66 -1.62
C GLY A 20 -10.83 -14.77 -2.65
N GLN A 21 -11.03 -15.70 -3.58
CA GLN A 21 -10.26 -15.82 -4.81
C GLN A 21 -11.17 -15.54 -6.01
N PHE A 22 -10.65 -14.76 -6.94
CA PHE A 22 -11.38 -14.18 -8.06
C PHE A 22 -10.63 -14.46 -9.35
N ASP A 23 -11.37 -14.88 -10.37
CA ASP A 23 -10.87 -15.06 -11.74
C ASP A 23 -11.30 -13.92 -12.68
N ASP A 24 -12.06 -12.97 -12.14
CA ASP A 24 -12.52 -11.75 -12.80
C ASP A 24 -12.03 -10.52 -12.03
N ILE A 25 -11.44 -9.56 -12.76
CA ILE A 25 -10.87 -8.34 -12.19
C ILE A 25 -11.92 -7.41 -11.60
N ASP A 26 -13.08 -7.29 -12.24
CA ASP A 26 -14.14 -6.38 -11.80
C ASP A 26 -14.76 -6.93 -10.51
N VAL A 27 -14.98 -8.24 -10.42
CA VAL A 27 -15.45 -8.89 -9.18
C VAL A 27 -14.41 -8.73 -8.06
N CYS A 28 -13.12 -8.88 -8.39
CA CYS A 28 -12.05 -8.66 -7.43
C CYS A 28 -12.03 -7.21 -6.91
N ALA A 29 -12.19 -6.23 -7.80
CA ALA A 29 -12.26 -4.81 -7.43
C ALA A 29 -13.46 -4.51 -6.52
N GLN A 30 -14.60 -5.17 -6.73
CA GLN A 30 -15.77 -5.05 -5.83
C GLN A 30 -15.49 -5.56 -4.41
N ALA A 31 -14.64 -6.58 -4.26
CA ALA A 31 -14.26 -7.10 -2.95
C ALA A 31 -13.41 -6.11 -2.12
N ILE A 32 -12.74 -5.17 -2.79
CA ILE A 32 -11.95 -4.09 -2.15
C ILE A 32 -12.57 -2.70 -2.33
N LYS A 33 -13.88 -2.61 -2.58
CA LYS A 33 -14.59 -1.34 -2.83
C LYS A 33 -14.43 -0.30 -1.71
N HIS A 34 -14.15 -0.72 -0.47
CA HIS A 34 -13.89 0.19 0.65
C HIS A 34 -12.63 1.04 0.46
N LEU A 35 -11.71 0.61 -0.41
CA LEU A 35 -10.53 1.39 -0.80
C LEU A 35 -10.86 2.47 -1.83
N ASN A 36 -12.08 2.48 -2.40
CA ASN A 36 -12.52 3.40 -3.44
C ASN A 36 -11.56 3.44 -4.64
N VAL A 37 -11.22 2.24 -5.14
CA VAL A 37 -10.30 2.05 -6.27
C VAL A 37 -10.95 1.29 -7.42
N THR A 38 -10.46 1.58 -8.62
CA THR A 38 -10.65 0.80 -9.84
C THR A 38 -9.35 0.07 -10.17
N ALA A 39 -9.44 -1.14 -10.72
CA ALA A 39 -8.29 -1.91 -11.17
C ALA A 39 -8.37 -2.17 -12.67
N THR A 40 -7.23 -2.16 -13.36
CA THR A 40 -7.11 -2.53 -14.77
C THR A 40 -5.95 -3.48 -14.96
N GLN A 41 -6.18 -4.60 -15.66
CA GLN A 41 -5.13 -5.55 -15.99
C GLN A 41 -4.25 -5.01 -17.12
N LEU A 42 -2.93 -5.09 -16.95
CA LEU A 42 -1.93 -4.55 -17.89
C LEU A 42 -1.24 -5.62 -18.73
N THR A 43 -1.24 -6.88 -18.28
CA THR A 43 -0.64 -8.01 -19.02
C THR A 43 -1.71 -8.97 -19.51
N SER A 44 -1.52 -9.54 -20.69
CA SER A 44 -2.41 -10.60 -21.19
C SER A 44 -2.29 -11.88 -20.35
N GLY A 45 -3.40 -12.58 -20.18
CA GLY A 45 -3.47 -13.86 -19.48
C GLY A 45 -4.71 -13.97 -18.61
N GLN A 46 -4.97 -15.17 -18.10
CA GLN A 46 -6.04 -15.40 -17.14
C GLN A 46 -5.73 -14.66 -15.83
N PHE A 47 -6.70 -13.89 -15.33
CA PHE A 47 -6.63 -13.23 -14.05
C PHE A 47 -6.87 -14.24 -12.92
N VAL A 48 -6.07 -14.15 -11.86
CA VAL A 48 -6.29 -14.77 -10.56
C VAL A 48 -5.87 -13.76 -9.51
N GLY A 49 -6.86 -13.24 -8.79
CA GLY A 49 -6.67 -12.34 -7.66
C GLY A 49 -7.13 -13.00 -6.37
N ARG A 50 -6.45 -12.69 -5.26
CA ARG A 50 -6.92 -13.01 -3.91
C ARG A 50 -7.08 -11.74 -3.11
N VAL A 51 -8.15 -11.66 -2.34
CA VAL A 51 -8.39 -10.58 -1.39
C VAL A 51 -8.69 -11.22 -0.04
N ASN A 52 -7.97 -10.79 0.98
CA ASN A 52 -8.31 -11.04 2.38
C ASN A 52 -8.43 -9.68 3.09
N LEU A 53 -9.58 -9.40 3.66
CA LEU A 53 -9.90 -8.17 4.36
C LEU A 53 -10.27 -8.51 5.79
N ALA A 54 -9.68 -7.80 6.75
CA ALA A 54 -10.18 -7.73 8.12
C ALA A 54 -10.55 -6.29 8.42
N ASP A 55 -11.84 -6.05 8.67
CA ASP A 55 -12.35 -4.82 9.25
C ASP A 55 -12.39 -4.97 10.76
N LEU A 56 -11.49 -4.28 11.47
CA LEU A 56 -11.38 -4.30 12.92
C LEU A 56 -11.84 -2.93 13.50
N GLY A 57 -12.79 -2.28 12.82
CA GLY A 57 -13.31 -0.96 13.18
C GLY A 57 -12.39 0.18 12.74
N SER A 58 -11.68 0.78 13.70
CA SER A 58 -10.78 1.92 13.42
C SER A 58 -9.56 1.51 12.60
N LEU A 59 -9.24 0.22 12.54
CA LEU A 59 -8.13 -0.36 11.77
C LEU A 59 -8.67 -1.41 10.80
N LYS A 60 -8.25 -1.34 9.53
CA LYS A 60 -8.56 -2.35 8.52
C LYS A 60 -7.29 -2.87 7.89
N PHE A 61 -7.19 -4.18 7.72
CA PHE A 61 -6.13 -4.80 6.95
C PHE A 61 -6.68 -5.35 5.64
N THR A 62 -5.98 -5.11 4.54
CA THR A 62 -6.33 -5.64 3.23
C THR A 62 -5.08 -6.27 2.63
N ASP A 63 -5.10 -7.60 2.55
CA ASP A 63 -4.10 -8.42 1.88
C ASP A 63 -4.59 -8.74 0.47
N VAL A 64 -3.79 -8.41 -0.54
CA VAL A 64 -4.15 -8.66 -1.93
C VAL A 64 -3.00 -9.29 -2.69
N THR A 65 -3.32 -10.31 -3.48
CA THR A 65 -2.40 -10.89 -4.45
C THR A 65 -3.00 -10.91 -5.84
N TYR A 66 -2.17 -10.72 -6.86
CA TYR A 66 -2.58 -10.75 -8.27
C TYR A 66 -1.51 -11.47 -9.08
N ASN A 67 -1.89 -12.41 -9.95
CA ASN A 67 -0.94 -13.05 -10.86
C ASN A 67 -0.57 -12.16 -12.07
N GLN A 68 -1.44 -11.21 -12.46
CA GLN A 68 -1.21 -10.30 -13.57
C GLN A 68 -0.68 -8.94 -13.10
N ALA A 69 -0.01 -8.21 -14.01
CA ALA A 69 0.34 -6.82 -13.78
C ALA A 69 -0.94 -5.97 -13.78
N MET A 70 -1.03 -5.01 -12.86
CA MET A 70 -2.24 -4.24 -12.62
C MET A 70 -1.93 -2.75 -12.55
N ARG A 71 -2.90 -1.92 -12.96
CA ARG A 71 -2.97 -0.52 -12.57
C ARG A 71 -4.16 -0.32 -11.65
N ILE A 72 -3.93 0.31 -10.50
CA ILE A 72 -4.93 0.59 -9.49
C ILE A 72 -5.00 2.10 -9.34
N LYS A 73 -6.19 2.67 -9.56
CA LYS A 73 -6.46 4.10 -9.40
C LYS A 73 -7.63 4.34 -8.48
N GLY A 74 -7.68 5.47 -7.80
CA GLY A 74 -8.85 5.82 -7.00
C GLY A 74 -8.63 7.01 -6.09
N VAL A 75 -9.68 7.47 -5.44
CA VAL A 75 -9.61 8.61 -4.51
C VAL A 75 -9.53 8.07 -3.09
N LYS A 76 -8.57 8.55 -2.30
CA LYS A 76 -8.45 8.17 -0.89
C LYS A 76 -9.55 8.84 -0.06
N ASN A 77 -9.94 8.17 1.03
CA ASN A 77 -10.82 8.78 2.01
C ASN A 77 -10.02 9.77 2.86
N PRO A 78 -10.37 11.07 2.89
CA PRO A 78 -9.60 12.09 3.62
C PRO A 78 -9.59 11.89 5.15
N HIS A 79 -10.52 11.08 5.69
CA HIS A 79 -10.60 10.74 7.11
C HIS A 79 -9.86 9.45 7.47
N ARG A 80 -9.25 8.77 6.49
CA ARG A 80 -8.47 7.56 6.72
C ARG A 80 -7.07 7.71 6.20
N LEU A 81 -6.12 7.21 6.97
CA LEU A 81 -4.74 7.07 6.56
C LEU A 81 -4.50 5.62 6.12
N GLY A 82 -4.15 5.44 4.85
CA GLY A 82 -3.81 4.15 4.26
C GLY A 82 -2.32 4.07 3.99
N PHE A 83 -1.69 2.94 4.30
CA PHE A 83 -0.33 2.65 3.84
C PHE A 83 -0.15 1.17 3.60
N ALA A 84 0.77 0.87 2.68
CA ALA A 84 0.95 -0.43 2.08
C ALA A 84 2.43 -0.83 2.10
N ILE A 85 2.64 -2.13 2.22
CA ILE A 85 3.94 -2.78 2.03
C ILE A 85 3.83 -3.83 0.93
N ALA A 86 4.84 -3.89 0.08
CA ALA A 86 5.02 -5.01 -0.84
C ALA A 86 5.72 -6.16 -0.08
N LEU A 87 4.99 -7.26 0.16
CA LEU A 87 5.53 -8.40 0.92
C LEU A 87 6.39 -9.34 0.10
N GLN A 88 6.26 -9.31 -1.23
CA GLN A 88 7.08 -10.12 -2.12
C GLN A 88 8.55 -9.71 -2.19
N GLY A 89 9.38 -10.65 -2.64
CA GLY A 89 10.81 -10.46 -2.89
C GLY A 89 11.09 -9.58 -4.11
N ASP A 90 12.37 -9.44 -4.44
CA ASP A 90 12.92 -8.45 -5.39
C ASP A 90 12.49 -8.63 -6.86
N GLN A 91 11.63 -9.61 -7.17
CA GLN A 91 11.26 -9.99 -8.53
C GLN A 91 10.08 -9.19 -9.11
N THR A 92 9.24 -8.63 -8.24
CA THR A 92 8.02 -7.91 -8.63
C THR A 92 8.16 -6.43 -8.34
N GLN A 93 7.97 -5.61 -9.37
CA GLN A 93 8.05 -4.16 -9.24
C GLN A 93 6.69 -3.58 -8.87
N VAL A 94 6.69 -2.65 -7.92
CA VAL A 94 5.53 -1.83 -7.58
C VAL A 94 5.93 -0.37 -7.79
N LEU A 95 5.13 0.36 -8.55
CA LEU A 95 5.27 1.80 -8.72
C LEU A 95 4.10 2.49 -8.02
N ALA A 96 4.36 3.51 -7.21
CA ALA A 96 3.34 4.43 -6.74
C ALA A 96 3.62 5.80 -7.37
N HIS A 97 2.66 6.32 -8.14
CA HIS A 97 2.79 7.56 -8.91
C HIS A 97 4.03 7.61 -9.81
N GLY A 98 4.34 6.47 -10.45
CA GLY A 98 5.52 6.33 -11.30
C GLY A 98 6.85 6.18 -10.54
N CYS A 99 6.86 6.27 -9.20
CA CYS A 99 8.05 6.06 -8.39
C CYS A 99 8.16 4.60 -7.95
N LEU A 100 9.34 3.99 -8.12
CA LEU A 100 9.60 2.63 -7.69
C LEU A 100 9.55 2.50 -6.16
N ILE A 101 8.71 1.59 -5.67
CA ILE A 101 8.63 1.18 -4.28
C ILE A 101 9.68 0.10 -4.04
N LYS A 102 10.60 0.37 -3.12
CA LYS A 102 11.66 -0.55 -2.72
C LYS A 102 11.19 -1.49 -1.61
N LYS A 103 11.94 -2.57 -1.40
CA LYS A 103 11.68 -3.60 -0.37
C LYS A 103 11.44 -3.05 1.04
N HIS A 104 12.11 -1.96 1.41
CA HIS A 104 12.00 -1.34 2.73
C HIS A 104 11.20 -0.03 2.71
N ASP A 105 10.33 0.14 1.71
CA ASP A 105 9.44 1.28 1.65
C ASP A 105 8.09 0.93 2.28
N LEU A 106 7.53 1.92 2.99
CA LEU A 106 6.11 1.99 3.29
C LEU A 106 5.55 3.16 2.49
N PHE A 107 4.42 2.97 1.80
CA PHE A 107 3.86 3.97 0.89
C PHE A 107 2.34 4.10 1.03
N GLY A 108 1.77 5.23 0.59
CA GLY A 108 0.36 5.56 0.69
C GLY A 108 0.03 6.70 1.66
N PHE A 109 1.00 7.26 2.37
CA PHE A 109 0.78 8.19 3.50
C PHE A 109 0.03 9.48 3.17
N ASP A 110 0.00 9.92 1.91
CA ASP A 110 -0.64 11.20 1.57
C ASP A 110 -2.16 10.99 1.40
N PRO A 111 -3.03 11.43 2.35
CA PRO A 111 -4.47 11.22 2.24
C PRO A 111 -5.12 12.13 1.19
N THR A 112 -4.41 13.17 0.71
CA THR A 112 -4.92 14.14 -0.27
C THR A 112 -4.62 13.72 -1.71
N ARG A 113 -3.62 12.86 -1.89
CA ARG A 113 -3.26 12.31 -3.20
C ARG A 113 -4.11 11.10 -3.53
N GLU A 114 -4.56 11.04 -4.78
CA GLU A 114 -5.21 9.84 -5.33
C GLU A 114 -4.30 8.61 -5.19
N ASN A 115 -4.87 7.43 -5.30
CA ASN A 115 -4.12 6.20 -5.56
C ASN A 115 -3.77 6.17 -7.06
N ASP A 116 -2.49 5.98 -7.40
CA ASP A 116 -2.05 5.56 -8.73
C ASP A 116 -0.91 4.56 -8.53
N ILE A 117 -1.26 3.28 -8.48
CA ILE A 117 -0.34 2.18 -8.23
C ILE A 117 -0.26 1.34 -9.50
N THR A 118 0.94 1.00 -9.93
CA THR A 118 1.18 0.04 -11.01
C THR A 118 2.01 -1.12 -10.46
N THR A 119 1.56 -2.33 -10.71
CA THR A 119 2.20 -3.54 -10.18
C THR A 119 2.68 -4.44 -11.31
N GLY A 120 3.76 -5.17 -11.07
CA GLY A 120 4.18 -6.29 -11.92
C GLY A 120 3.27 -7.51 -11.74
N LYS A 121 3.60 -8.58 -12.48
CA LYS A 121 2.99 -9.89 -12.28
C LYS A 121 3.26 -10.45 -10.89
N ASP A 122 2.40 -11.35 -10.46
CA ASP A 122 2.47 -12.08 -9.20
C ASP A 122 2.45 -11.22 -7.93
N THR A 123 2.16 -9.91 -7.98
CA THR A 123 2.27 -8.99 -6.84
C THR A 123 1.54 -9.42 -5.57
N HIS A 124 2.16 -9.17 -4.40
CA HIS A 124 1.55 -9.26 -3.07
C HIS A 124 1.69 -7.94 -2.31
N LEU A 125 0.56 -7.26 -2.05
CA LEU A 125 0.48 -6.07 -1.23
C LEU A 125 -0.32 -6.35 0.05
N VAL A 126 0.12 -5.78 1.16
CA VAL A 126 -0.68 -5.72 2.38
C VAL A 126 -0.80 -4.28 2.81
N LEU A 127 -2.04 -3.85 3.05
CA LEU A 127 -2.42 -2.49 3.36
C LEU A 127 -3.02 -2.44 4.76
N ALA A 128 -2.65 -1.42 5.53
CA ALA A 128 -3.39 -1.01 6.72
C ALA A 128 -4.08 0.32 6.44
N ASN A 129 -5.33 0.45 6.88
CA ASN A 129 -6.10 1.68 6.80
C ASN A 129 -6.66 2.00 8.18
N LEU A 130 -6.24 3.12 8.76
CA LEU A 130 -6.75 3.58 10.05
C LEU A 130 -7.45 4.93 9.98
N ASP A 131 -8.21 5.26 11.01
CA ASP A 131 -8.76 6.61 11.20
C ASP A 131 -7.62 7.62 11.37
N LEU A 132 -7.67 8.72 10.61
CA LEU A 132 -6.65 9.77 10.65
C LEU A 132 -6.57 10.44 12.03
N THR A 133 -7.70 10.60 12.71
CA THR A 133 -7.74 11.25 14.04
C THR A 133 -7.08 10.38 15.10
N VAL A 134 -7.23 9.05 15.01
CA VAL A 134 -6.56 8.09 15.89
C VAL A 134 -5.05 8.13 15.64
N PHE A 135 -4.62 8.19 14.38
CA PHE A 135 -3.20 8.35 14.03
C PHE A 135 -2.62 9.63 14.66
N GLN A 136 -3.27 10.77 14.42
CA GLN A 136 -2.81 12.08 14.90
C GLN A 136 -2.75 12.14 16.43
N SER A 137 -3.80 11.66 17.11
CA SER A 137 -3.86 11.64 18.57
C SER A 137 -2.74 10.80 19.18
N LEU A 138 -2.46 9.62 18.61
CA LEU A 138 -1.38 8.77 19.10
C LEU A 138 0.01 9.37 18.80
N ALA A 139 0.19 9.97 17.63
CA ALA A 139 1.43 10.67 17.28
C ALA A 139 1.73 11.80 18.28
N GLU A 140 0.72 12.59 18.64
CA GLU A 140 0.83 13.65 19.65
C GLU A 140 1.16 13.09 21.04
N GLN A 141 0.48 12.02 21.49
CA GLN A 141 0.76 11.37 22.77
C GLN A 141 2.19 10.82 22.87
N MET A 142 2.76 10.38 21.74
CA MET A 142 4.13 9.87 21.67
C MET A 142 5.18 10.98 21.45
N GLY A 143 4.78 12.25 21.47
CA GLY A 143 5.68 13.40 21.33
C GLY A 143 6.10 13.69 19.89
N TYR A 144 5.43 13.11 18.90
CA TYR A 144 5.68 13.36 17.48
C TYR A 144 4.79 14.49 16.96
N HIS A 145 4.82 15.65 17.62
CA HIS A 145 4.02 16.83 17.23
C HIS A 145 4.34 17.31 15.79
N ASP A 146 5.53 17.01 15.30
CA ASP A 146 6.00 17.35 13.95
C ASP A 146 5.69 16.27 12.90
N LEU A 147 4.93 15.21 13.24
CA LEU A 147 4.26 14.35 12.25
C LEU A 147 3.10 15.11 11.58
N GLY A 148 3.40 16.31 11.08
CA GLY A 148 2.46 17.21 10.44
C GLY A 148 2.24 16.85 8.98
N GLN A 149 1.50 17.73 8.28
CA GLN A 149 1.13 17.53 6.88
C GLN A 149 2.33 17.26 5.95
N GLN A 150 3.51 17.85 6.23
CA GLN A 150 4.72 17.62 5.44
C GLN A 150 5.19 16.17 5.44
N PHE A 151 5.03 15.44 6.54
CA PHE A 151 5.36 14.02 6.59
C PHE A 151 4.38 13.22 5.73
N LEU A 152 3.08 13.47 5.89
CA LEU A 152 2.03 12.77 5.15
C LEU A 152 2.18 12.97 3.64
N GLN A 153 2.58 14.17 3.20
CA GLN A 153 2.82 14.49 1.79
C GLN A 153 3.99 13.75 1.12
N GLN A 154 4.90 13.12 1.89
CA GLN A 154 6.01 12.35 1.29
C GLN A 154 5.51 11.14 0.50
N ASN A 155 4.28 10.66 0.79
CA ASN A 155 3.58 9.50 0.22
C ASN A 155 4.34 8.17 0.29
N SER A 156 5.67 8.14 0.31
CA SER A 156 6.49 6.97 0.60
C SER A 156 7.68 7.32 1.49
N ILE A 157 8.11 6.35 2.29
CA ILE A 157 9.25 6.49 3.19
C ILE A 157 10.09 5.24 3.06
N HIS A 158 11.37 5.44 2.76
CA HIS A 158 12.38 4.39 2.79
C HIS A 158 12.92 4.25 4.21
N PHE A 159 12.88 3.03 4.76
CA PHE A 159 13.36 2.73 6.10
C PHE A 159 14.68 1.96 6.04
N HIS A 160 15.50 2.13 7.08
CA HIS A 160 16.57 1.17 7.35
C HIS A 160 15.96 -0.22 7.59
N PRO A 161 16.55 -1.32 7.08
CA PRO A 161 15.98 -2.67 7.22
C PRO A 161 15.68 -3.06 8.67
N ALA A 162 16.57 -2.70 9.60
CA ALA A 162 16.37 -2.99 11.02
C ALA A 162 15.16 -2.25 11.63
N SER A 163 14.87 -1.04 11.16
CA SER A 163 13.74 -0.23 11.65
C SER A 163 12.41 -0.78 11.16
N LEU A 164 12.31 -1.24 9.91
CA LEU A 164 11.08 -1.79 9.35
C LEU A 164 10.83 -3.26 9.71
N ARG A 165 11.85 -3.99 10.16
CA ARG A 165 11.81 -5.45 10.36
C ARG A 165 10.58 -5.91 11.16
N HIS A 166 10.33 -5.29 12.32
CA HIS A 166 9.25 -5.70 13.20
C HIS A 166 7.88 -5.37 12.60
N LEU A 167 7.72 -4.18 12.01
CA LEU A 167 6.47 -3.81 11.33
C LEU A 167 6.18 -4.74 10.14
N ARG A 168 7.18 -5.06 9.32
CA ARG A 168 7.04 -6.01 8.20
C ARG A 168 6.64 -7.41 8.69
N ALA A 169 7.28 -7.90 9.75
CA ALA A 169 6.93 -9.19 10.36
C ALA A 169 5.48 -9.19 10.86
N TYR A 170 5.03 -8.08 11.43
CA TYR A 170 3.65 -7.91 11.86
C TYR A 170 2.66 -7.97 10.68
N TYR A 171 2.93 -7.28 9.57
CA TYR A 171 2.14 -7.39 8.34
C TYR A 171 2.07 -8.83 7.82
N GLN A 172 3.19 -9.55 7.84
CA GLN A 172 3.24 -10.96 7.44
C GLN A 172 2.40 -11.84 8.36
N GLN A 173 2.45 -11.61 9.68
CA GLN A 173 1.64 -12.35 10.65
C GLN A 173 0.15 -12.11 10.44
N VAL A 174 -0.28 -10.86 10.29
CA VAL A 174 -1.70 -10.53 10.03
C VAL A 174 -2.16 -11.13 8.70
N SER A 175 -1.35 -11.05 7.64
CA SER A 175 -1.61 -11.70 6.35
C SER A 175 -1.79 -13.22 6.50
N GLN A 176 -0.91 -13.89 7.24
CA GLN A 176 -1.03 -15.32 7.51
C GLN A 176 -2.29 -15.68 8.32
N MET A 177 -2.65 -14.86 9.32
CA MET A 177 -3.89 -15.06 10.08
C MET A 177 -5.12 -14.91 9.19
N LEU A 178 -5.15 -13.89 8.32
CA LEU A 178 -6.22 -13.66 7.35
C LEU A 178 -6.41 -14.85 6.40
N ILE A 179 -5.33 -15.49 5.99
CA ILE A 179 -5.36 -16.62 5.04
C ILE A 179 -5.70 -17.94 5.75
N ASN A 180 -5.04 -18.23 6.88
CA ASN A 180 -5.07 -19.56 7.49
C ASN A 180 -6.13 -19.69 8.59
N GLN A 181 -6.42 -18.60 9.31
CA GLN A 181 -7.24 -18.62 10.53
C GLN A 181 -8.14 -17.37 10.63
N PRO A 182 -8.94 -17.05 9.58
CA PRO A 182 -9.76 -15.84 9.56
C PRO A 182 -10.78 -15.77 10.70
N SER A 183 -11.22 -16.92 11.22
CA SER A 183 -12.13 -17.00 12.37
C SER A 183 -11.53 -16.41 13.65
N LEU A 184 -10.23 -16.53 13.87
CA LEU A 184 -9.58 -15.95 15.06
C LEU A 184 -9.64 -14.42 15.04
N LEU A 185 -9.60 -13.80 13.86
CA LEU A 185 -9.74 -12.35 13.71
C LEU A 185 -11.16 -11.87 14.03
N MET A 186 -12.13 -12.77 14.10
CA MET A 186 -13.51 -12.47 14.50
C MET A 186 -13.69 -12.50 16.03
N GLU A 187 -12.70 -12.99 16.78
CA GLU A 187 -12.73 -13.04 18.24
C GLU A 187 -12.29 -11.69 18.84
N SER A 188 -13.12 -11.10 19.69
CA SER A 188 -12.87 -9.79 20.31
C SER A 188 -11.47 -9.65 20.96
N PRO A 189 -10.95 -10.64 21.73
CA PRO A 189 -9.60 -10.53 22.30
C PRO A 189 -8.50 -10.39 21.24
N ALA A 190 -8.60 -11.14 20.12
CA ALA A 190 -7.63 -11.06 19.04
C ALA A 190 -7.69 -9.69 18.33
N GLN A 191 -8.88 -9.13 18.17
CA GLN A 191 -9.08 -7.81 17.56
C GLN A 191 -8.41 -6.71 18.39
N SER A 192 -8.70 -6.68 19.69
CA SER A 192 -8.10 -5.70 20.62
C SER A 192 -6.58 -5.82 20.62
N HIS A 193 -6.06 -7.05 20.73
CA HIS A 193 -4.61 -7.27 20.66
C HIS A 193 -3.98 -6.78 19.36
N ILE A 194 -4.67 -6.92 18.21
CA ILE A 194 -4.12 -6.41 16.95
C ILE A 194 -4.06 -4.89 16.95
N VAL A 195 -5.16 -4.24 17.33
CA VAL A 195 -5.25 -2.77 17.34
C VAL A 195 -4.26 -2.16 18.33
N GLU A 196 -4.19 -2.71 19.55
CA GLU A 196 -3.32 -2.23 20.63
C GLU A 196 -1.82 -2.36 20.31
N ASN A 197 -1.42 -3.40 19.57
CA ASN A 197 -0.01 -3.62 19.25
C ASN A 197 0.43 -2.96 17.93
N PHE A 198 -0.46 -2.88 16.95
CA PHE A 198 -0.08 -2.38 15.61
C PHE A 198 0.25 -0.90 15.62
N LEU A 199 -0.60 -0.06 16.24
CA LEU A 199 -0.43 1.39 16.17
C LEU A 199 0.84 1.89 16.87
N PRO A 200 1.18 1.44 18.10
CA PRO A 200 2.46 1.80 18.71
C PRO A 200 3.65 1.35 17.87
N LEU A 201 3.61 0.12 17.33
CA LEU A 201 4.69 -0.41 16.48
C LEU A 201 4.88 0.44 15.21
N LEU A 202 3.79 0.85 14.57
CA LEU A 202 3.82 1.74 13.42
C LEU A 202 4.48 3.08 13.78
N MET A 203 4.03 3.70 14.86
CA MET A 203 4.54 5.00 15.31
C MET A 203 6.00 4.94 15.71
N ASP A 204 6.44 3.89 16.40
CA ASP A 204 7.84 3.70 16.74
C ASP A 204 8.71 3.52 15.49
N THR A 205 8.22 2.78 14.50
CA THR A 205 8.90 2.59 13.22
C THR A 205 9.06 3.92 12.47
N ILE A 206 7.98 4.70 12.39
CA ILE A 206 7.97 6.03 11.76
C ILE A 206 8.88 7.00 12.52
N GLY A 207 8.75 7.06 13.84
CA GLY A 207 9.56 7.92 14.71
C GLY A 207 11.05 7.60 14.62
N ALA A 208 11.42 6.32 14.52
CA ALA A 208 12.80 5.91 14.27
C ALA A 208 13.34 6.46 12.95
N ALA A 209 12.55 6.44 11.87
CA ALA A 209 12.96 7.00 10.58
C ALA A 209 13.10 8.53 10.62
N ILE A 210 12.22 9.23 11.33
CA ILE A 210 12.31 10.68 11.50
C ILE A 210 13.55 11.05 12.31
N ARG A 211 13.82 10.35 13.41
CA ARG A 211 15.02 10.58 14.24
C ARG A 211 16.32 10.38 13.47
N GLN A 212 16.36 9.40 12.55
CA GLN A 212 17.52 9.17 11.69
C GLN A 212 17.71 10.27 10.63
N LYS A 213 16.66 11.02 10.27
CA LYS A 213 16.70 12.15 9.33
C LYS A 213 17.07 13.51 9.98
N LYS A 214 17.40 13.55 11.28
CA LYS A 214 17.84 14.81 11.93
C LYS A 214 19.06 15.38 11.19
N PRO A 215 19.06 16.68 10.82
CA PRO A 215 20.06 17.21 9.90
C PRO A 215 21.44 17.24 10.57
N MET A 216 22.41 16.56 9.97
CA MET A 216 23.78 17.06 10.06
C MET A 216 23.79 18.48 9.48
N ILE A 217 24.42 19.37 10.24
CA ILE A 217 24.75 20.77 9.96
C ILE A 217 24.81 21.11 8.46
N LYS A 218 24.12 22.20 8.07
CA LYS A 218 24.03 22.82 6.74
C LYS A 218 25.24 22.55 5.84
N THR A 219 24.99 21.86 4.73
CA THR A 219 25.74 22.02 3.49
C THR A 219 24.76 22.30 2.35
N LEU A 220 25.16 23.24 1.49
CA LEU A 220 24.38 24.00 0.50
C LEU A 220 23.48 23.16 -0.45
N PRO A 221 22.40 23.77 -1.00
CA PRO A 221 21.43 23.08 -1.83
C PRO A 221 21.98 22.83 -3.25
N GLY A 222 22.07 21.55 -3.62
CA GLY A 222 22.38 21.11 -4.99
C GLY A 222 21.11 20.68 -5.74
N ASN A 223 20.53 21.64 -6.47
CA ASN A 223 19.74 21.53 -7.70
C ASN A 223 18.95 20.24 -7.98
N CYS A 224 17.62 20.32 -7.83
CA CYS A 224 16.68 19.60 -8.69
C CYS A 224 15.45 20.48 -8.93
N GLU A 225 15.62 21.61 -9.62
CA GLU A 225 14.52 22.36 -10.22
C GLU A 225 15.07 23.39 -11.23
N LYS A 226 14.87 23.11 -12.52
CA LYS A 226 14.64 24.16 -13.52
C LYS A 226 13.45 23.73 -14.38
N PRO A 227 12.41 24.56 -14.52
CA PRO A 227 11.39 24.34 -15.53
C PRO A 227 11.97 24.63 -16.92
N LEU A 228 11.62 23.78 -17.90
CA LEU A 228 11.90 24.03 -19.31
C LEU A 228 11.12 25.27 -19.80
N PRO A 229 11.72 26.14 -20.63
CA PRO A 229 11.02 27.30 -21.17
C PRO A 229 10.00 26.88 -22.23
N SER A 230 8.85 27.56 -22.17
CA SER A 230 7.80 27.57 -23.18
C SER A 230 8.25 28.36 -24.42
N GLY A 231 8.19 27.75 -25.61
CA GLY A 231 8.39 28.49 -26.86
C GLY A 231 8.63 27.61 -28.10
N MET A 232 7.54 27.34 -28.82
CA MET A 232 7.39 27.15 -30.28
C MET A 232 8.42 26.32 -31.09
N GLY A 233 7.91 25.24 -31.67
CA GLY A 233 8.47 24.60 -32.87
C GLY A 233 7.74 23.30 -33.18
N MET A 234 6.87 23.30 -34.18
CA MET A 234 6.28 22.09 -34.76
C MET A 234 7.38 21.10 -35.16
N ASP A 235 7.31 19.86 -34.68
CA ASP A 235 7.43 18.69 -35.54
C ASP A 235 7.06 17.39 -34.82
N SER A 236 6.48 16.49 -35.60
CA SER A 236 5.92 15.20 -35.23
C SER A 236 6.88 14.28 -34.45
N SER A 237 6.45 13.75 -33.29
CA SER A 237 7.04 12.53 -32.74
C SER A 237 6.13 11.75 -31.77
N GLU A 238 5.10 11.08 -32.30
CA GLU A 238 4.57 9.85 -31.69
C GLU A 238 5.59 8.72 -31.90
N SER A 239 6.56 8.54 -31.00
CA SER A 239 7.48 7.38 -31.12
C SER A 239 8.28 6.99 -29.86
N LYS A 240 8.32 7.81 -28.80
CA LYS A 240 9.26 7.55 -27.68
C LYS A 240 8.65 6.83 -26.49
N THR A 241 7.34 6.94 -26.26
CA THR A 241 6.67 6.30 -25.11
C THR A 241 6.34 4.82 -25.36
N ASN A 242 6.02 4.45 -26.60
CA ASN A 242 5.79 3.05 -26.98
C ASN A 242 7.08 2.21 -27.07
N LYS A 243 8.25 2.84 -27.23
CA LYS A 243 9.55 2.15 -27.34
C LYS A 243 10.10 1.65 -25.99
N LEU A 244 9.76 2.31 -24.88
CA LEU A 244 10.18 1.91 -23.54
C LEU A 244 9.35 0.72 -23.01
N LEU A 245 8.04 0.69 -23.30
CA LEU A 245 7.17 -0.45 -22.99
C LEU A 245 7.46 -1.68 -23.88
N SER A 246 7.75 -1.50 -25.18
CA SER A 246 8.04 -2.62 -26.07
C SER A 246 9.40 -3.30 -25.82
N LYS A 247 10.38 -2.57 -25.26
CA LYS A 247 11.69 -3.13 -24.91
C LYS A 247 11.61 -3.96 -23.62
N PHE A 248 10.78 -3.55 -22.67
CA PHE A 248 10.63 -4.25 -21.39
C PHE A 248 9.85 -5.57 -21.47
N VAL A 249 8.94 -5.70 -22.44
CA VAL A 249 8.17 -6.93 -22.67
C VAL A 249 9.00 -8.01 -23.40
N ARG A 250 10.05 -7.64 -24.15
CA ARG A 250 10.88 -8.63 -24.87
C ARG A 250 11.93 -9.31 -24.01
N ASP A 251 12.44 -8.65 -22.98
CA ASP A 251 13.60 -9.16 -22.23
C ASP A 251 13.24 -10.16 -21.10
N LYS A 252 11.98 -10.63 -21.03
CA LYS A 252 11.52 -11.62 -20.02
C LYS A 252 10.83 -12.88 -20.60
N ILE A 253 10.97 -13.15 -21.90
CA ILE A 253 10.54 -14.44 -22.51
C ILE A 253 11.74 -15.13 -23.14
N THR A 254 12.80 -15.36 -22.36
CA THR A 254 13.74 -16.45 -22.60
C THR A 254 14.45 -16.79 -21.29
N LEU A 255 13.86 -17.74 -20.55
CA LEU A 255 14.49 -18.76 -19.70
C LEU A 255 13.38 -19.52 -18.98
#